data_AF-W0RLV6-F1
#
_entry.id   AF-W0RLV6-F1
#
_cell.length_a   1.000
_cell.length_b   1.000
_cell.length_c   1.000
_cell.angle_alpha   90.00
_cell.angle_beta   90.00
_cell.angle_gamma   90.00
#
_symmetry.space_group_name_H-M   'P 1'
#
loop_
_entity.id
_entity.type
_entity.pdbx_description
1 polymer ?
#
loop_
_entity_poly.entity_id
_entity_poly.type
_entity_poly.pdbx_seq_one_letter_code
_entity_poly.pdbx_strand_id
1 'polypeptide(L)'
;MGGAHLPPDHSLGDETTVGGYAAVHARPAAFEGADGMSYSVELCADATGDATAPVGGYLLFLRWRRVGEQGVEGHLETDFIVRGDDETAVLRELGRMPLRTVKATLDALIRKSDAGVPKRKWWDVMRDDD
;
A
#
# COMPACT_ATOMS: atom_id res chain seq x y z
N MET A 1 -11.91 1.07 25.26
CA MET A 1 -10.67 0.43 25.75
C MET A 1 -9.52 1.09 25.02
N GLY A 2 -8.61 1.77 25.72
CA GLY A 2 -7.45 2.39 25.09
C GLY A 2 -6.49 1.33 24.57
N GLY A 3 -6.03 1.47 23.33
CA GLY A 3 -5.05 0.56 22.74
C GLY A 3 -3.79 0.56 23.60
N ALA A 4 -3.44 -0.60 24.16
CA ALA A 4 -2.19 -0.76 24.88
C ALA A 4 -1.04 -0.57 23.89
N HIS A 5 -0.14 0.37 24.17
CA HIS A 5 1.10 0.50 23.42
C HIS A 5 1.95 -0.76 23.67
N LEU A 6 1.99 -1.66 22.69
CA LEU A 6 2.88 -2.81 22.71
C LEU A 6 4.28 -2.34 22.27
N PRO A 7 5.33 -2.57 23.08
CA PRO A 7 6.69 -2.31 22.64
C PRO A 7 7.05 -3.24 21.45
N PRO A 8 7.94 -2.80 20.55
CA PRO A 8 8.38 -3.64 19.45
C PRO A 8 9.14 -4.88 19.94
N ASP A 9 8.88 -6.02 19.31
CA ASP A 9 9.60 -7.27 19.56
C ASP A 9 10.44 -7.66 18.34
N HIS A 10 11.70 -7.23 18.36
CA HIS A 10 12.67 -7.46 17.28
C HIS A 10 13.06 -8.94 17.11
N SER A 11 12.61 -9.84 18.00
CA SER A 11 12.82 -11.29 17.81
C SER A 11 11.87 -11.90 16.77
N LEU A 12 10.79 -11.17 16.40
CA LEU A 12 9.73 -11.68 15.52
C LEU A 12 10.04 -11.53 14.03
N GLY A 13 11.05 -10.75 13.64
CA GLY A 13 11.42 -10.60 12.22
C GLY A 13 12.43 -9.49 11.93
N ASP A 14 12.73 -9.33 10.64
CA ASP A 14 13.56 -8.25 10.12
C ASP A 14 12.70 -7.01 9.85
N GLU A 15 12.74 -6.03 10.77
CA GLU A 15 11.98 -4.79 10.70
C GLU A 15 12.27 -3.95 9.43
N THR A 16 13.34 -4.25 8.69
CA THR A 16 13.67 -3.56 7.44
C THR A 16 12.86 -4.05 6.23
N THR A 17 12.10 -5.15 6.40
CA THR A 17 11.16 -5.69 5.43
C THR A 17 9.72 -5.37 5.82
N VAL A 18 8.80 -5.31 4.85
CA VAL A 18 7.40 -4.97 5.14
C VAL A 18 6.70 -6.02 6.01
N GLY A 19 6.95 -7.31 5.78
CA GLY A 19 6.43 -8.39 6.59
C GLY A 19 7.08 -8.44 7.98
N GLY A 20 8.39 -8.22 8.06
CA GLY A 20 9.09 -8.19 9.35
C GLY A 20 8.73 -6.97 10.19
N TYR A 21 8.53 -5.79 9.60
CA TYR A 21 8.00 -4.62 10.31
C TYR A 21 6.65 -4.93 10.96
N ALA A 22 5.73 -5.54 10.21
CA ALA A 22 4.42 -5.91 10.74
C ALA A 22 4.51 -6.89 11.91
N ALA A 23 5.42 -7.87 11.82
CA ALA A 23 5.68 -8.81 12.92
C ALA A 23 6.26 -8.12 14.16
N VAL A 24 7.27 -7.27 13.99
CA VAL A 24 7.96 -6.58 15.10
C VAL A 24 7.06 -5.57 15.79
N HIS A 25 6.24 -4.83 15.04
CA HIS A 25 5.45 -3.71 15.57
C HIS A 25 3.96 -4.01 15.77
N ALA A 26 3.49 -5.22 15.42
CA ALA A 26 2.09 -5.64 15.46
C ALA A 26 1.12 -4.66 14.76
N ARG A 27 1.60 -4.00 13.69
CA ARG A 27 0.84 -3.03 12.89
C ARG A 27 1.41 -2.88 11.48
N PRO A 28 0.59 -2.49 10.49
CA PRO A 28 1.08 -2.19 9.15
C PRO A 28 2.17 -1.10 9.12
N ALA A 29 3.08 -1.19 8.15
CA ALA A 29 4.01 -0.11 7.87
C ALA A 29 3.28 1.11 7.30
N ALA A 30 3.73 2.30 7.67
CA ALA A 30 3.18 3.56 7.19
C ALA A 30 4.28 4.43 6.56
N PHE A 31 3.90 5.20 5.55
CA PHE A 31 4.79 6.02 4.73
C PHE A 31 4.16 7.38 4.44
N GLU A 32 4.99 8.41 4.36
CA GLU A 32 4.61 9.67 3.73
C GLU A 32 4.84 9.56 2.22
N GLY A 33 3.78 9.67 1.42
CA GLY A 33 3.85 9.66 -0.04
C GLY A 33 4.57 10.89 -0.60
N ALA A 34 5.04 10.80 -1.85
CA ALA A 34 5.62 11.95 -2.56
C ALA A 34 4.65 13.15 -2.74
N ASP A 35 3.35 12.95 -2.51
CA ASP A 35 2.31 13.98 -2.48
C ASP A 35 2.08 14.59 -1.07
N GLY A 36 2.88 14.17 -0.08
CA GLY A 36 2.82 14.60 1.31
C GLY A 36 1.70 13.94 2.13
N MET A 37 1.04 12.91 1.62
CA MET A 37 -0.08 12.26 2.30
C MET A 37 0.38 11.00 3.04
N SER A 38 -0.33 10.63 4.11
CA SER A 38 -0.01 9.44 4.89
C SER A 38 -0.64 8.20 4.27
N TYR A 39 0.15 7.15 4.10
CA TYR A 39 -0.29 5.86 3.57
C TYR A 39 0.09 4.73 4.52
N SER A 40 -0.80 3.77 4.74
CA SER A 40 -0.44 2.46 5.30
C SER A 40 -0.43 1.42 4.18
N VAL A 41 0.43 0.42 4.28
CA VAL A 41 0.50 -0.68 3.30
C VAL A 41 -0.07 -1.98 3.87
N GLU A 42 -0.91 -2.64 3.10
CA GLU A 42 -1.37 -4.00 3.35
C GLU A 42 -0.76 -4.95 2.29
N LEU A 43 -0.43 -6.17 2.70
CA LEU A 43 0.00 -7.24 1.80
C LEU A 43 -1.24 -8.04 1.40
N CYS A 44 -1.57 -8.05 0.12
CA CYS A 44 -2.77 -8.71 -0.37
C CYS A 44 -2.40 -9.82 -1.37
N ALA A 45 -3.28 -10.81 -1.48
CA ALA A 45 -3.19 -11.86 -2.46
C ALA A 45 -4.57 -12.09 -3.09
N ASP A 46 -4.60 -12.41 -4.37
CA ASP A 46 -5.85 -12.71 -5.10
C ASP A 46 -5.59 -13.71 -6.24
N ALA A 47 -6.66 -14.27 -6.78
CA ALA A 47 -6.60 -15.18 -7.92
C ALA A 47 -6.13 -14.43 -9.19
N THR A 48 -5.18 -15.01 -9.91
CA THR A 48 -4.63 -14.40 -11.14
C THR A 48 -5.42 -14.76 -12.39
N GLY A 49 -6.19 -15.85 -12.35
CA GLY A 49 -6.80 -16.48 -13.52
C GLY A 49 -5.86 -17.35 -14.36
N ASP A 50 -4.57 -17.46 -13.99
CA ASP A 50 -3.59 -18.32 -14.65
C ASP A 50 -3.43 -19.65 -13.89
N ALA A 51 -3.74 -20.77 -14.53
CA ALA A 51 -3.62 -22.09 -13.92
C ALA A 51 -2.18 -22.49 -13.52
N THR A 52 -1.16 -21.87 -14.13
CA THR A 52 0.25 -22.12 -13.81
C THR A 52 0.80 -21.23 -12.71
N ALA A 53 0.05 -20.21 -12.30
CA ALA A 53 0.40 -19.29 -11.23
C ALA A 53 -0.87 -18.70 -10.61
N PRO A 54 -1.72 -19.53 -9.96
CA PRO A 54 -3.11 -19.19 -9.65
C PRO A 54 -3.29 -18.09 -8.63
N VAL A 55 -2.27 -17.79 -7.82
CA VAL A 55 -2.31 -16.76 -6.79
C VAL A 55 -1.27 -15.67 -7.08
N GLY A 56 -1.67 -14.41 -6.96
CA GLY A 56 -0.83 -13.24 -7.17
C GLY A 56 -0.83 -12.33 -5.95
N GLY A 57 0.35 -11.84 -5.56
CA GLY A 57 0.54 -10.94 -4.42
C GLY A 57 0.78 -9.51 -4.86
N TYR A 58 0.14 -8.56 -4.21
CA TYR A 58 0.21 -7.13 -4.53
C TYR A 58 0.18 -6.28 -3.26
N LEU A 59 0.63 -5.03 -3.38
CA LEU A 59 0.61 -4.06 -2.29
C LEU A 59 -0.63 -3.18 -2.42
N LEU A 60 -1.39 -3.03 -1.33
CA LEU A 60 -2.50 -2.08 -1.22
C LEU A 60 -2.11 -0.95 -0.28
N PHE A 61 -2.04 0.28 -0.80
CA PHE A 61 -1.73 1.48 -0.04
C PHE A 61 -3.01 2.24 0.28
N LEU A 62 -3.37 2.32 1.56
CA LEU A 62 -4.53 3.10 2.02
C LEU A 62 -4.10 4.53 2.35
N ARG A 63 -4.68 5.51 1.66
CA ARG A 63 -4.45 6.94 1.88
C ARG A 63 -5.32 7.46 3.01
N TRP A 64 -4.71 8.03 4.03
CA TRP A 64 -5.41 8.57 5.20
C TRP A 64 -5.76 10.03 5.03
N ARG A 65 -6.94 10.41 5.54
CA ARG A 65 -7.39 11.81 5.60
C ARG A 65 -6.44 12.64 6.44
N ARG A 66 -6.07 13.81 5.92
CA ARG A 66 -5.26 14.80 6.67
C ARG A 66 -6.09 15.63 7.64
N VAL A 67 -7.33 15.96 7.28
CA VAL A 67 -8.19 16.89 8.02
C VAL A 67 -9.59 16.29 8.18
N GLY A 68 -10.21 16.52 9.34
CA GLY A 68 -11.55 16.06 9.66
C GLY A 68 -11.55 14.73 10.43
N GLU A 69 -12.63 13.98 10.29
CA GLU A 69 -12.77 12.67 10.93
C GLU A 69 -11.72 11.68 10.41
N GLN A 70 -11.15 10.88 11.31
CA GLN A 70 -10.20 9.85 10.94
C GLN A 70 -10.83 8.84 9.97
N GLY A 71 -10.15 8.57 8.87
CA GLY A 71 -10.60 7.60 7.90
C GLY A 71 -9.71 7.55 6.66
N VAL A 72 -9.98 6.55 5.82
CA VAL A 72 -9.35 6.37 4.52
C VAL A 72 -10.07 7.27 3.50
N GLU A 73 -9.32 8.02 2.69
CA GLU A 73 -9.87 8.85 1.60
C GLU A 73 -9.58 8.33 0.19
N GLY A 74 -8.74 7.30 0.07
CA GLY A 74 -8.45 6.67 -1.21
C GLY A 74 -7.46 5.51 -1.05
N HIS A 75 -7.13 4.87 -2.17
CA HIS A 75 -6.10 3.84 -2.19
C HIS A 75 -5.31 3.88 -3.50
N LEU A 76 -4.13 3.27 -3.47
CA LEU A 76 -3.33 2.93 -4.64
C LEU A 76 -2.95 1.46 -4.50
N GLU A 77 -2.92 0.72 -5.61
CA GLU A 77 -2.52 -0.67 -5.61
C GLU A 77 -1.53 -0.95 -6.74
N THR A 78 -0.72 -1.99 -6.55
CA THR A 78 0.16 -2.51 -7.61
C THR A 78 -0.55 -3.59 -8.41
N ASP A 79 -0.08 -3.85 -9.62
CA ASP A 79 -0.30 -5.16 -10.24
C ASP A 79 0.34 -6.27 -9.39
N PHE A 80 0.09 -7.54 -9.72
CA PHE A 80 0.75 -8.66 -9.05
C PHE A 80 2.28 -8.61 -9.20
N ILE A 81 2.97 -8.46 -8.09
CA ILE A 81 4.44 -8.41 -7.96
C ILE A 81 5.01 -9.83 -7.89
N VAL A 82 4.37 -10.68 -7.10
CA VAL A 82 4.72 -12.09 -6.90
C VAL A 82 3.56 -12.94 -7.40
N ARG A 83 3.85 -14.11 -7.97
CA ARG A 83 2.82 -15.13 -8.27
C ARG A 83 3.29 -16.51 -7.83
N GLY A 84 2.35 -17.40 -7.53
CA GLY A 84 2.62 -18.77 -7.13
C GLY A 84 1.33 -19.57 -6.93
N ASP A 85 1.48 -20.74 -6.30
CA ASP A 85 0.38 -21.70 -6.15
C ASP A 85 -0.38 -21.57 -4.83
N ASP A 86 0.18 -20.84 -3.86
CA ASP A 86 -0.31 -20.76 -2.49
C ASP A 86 -0.26 -19.32 -1.97
N GLU A 87 -1.35 -18.87 -1.38
CA GLU A 87 -1.50 -17.53 -0.80
C GLU A 87 -0.47 -17.27 0.31
N THR A 88 -0.24 -18.24 1.20
CA THR A 88 0.69 -18.06 2.31
C THR A 88 2.13 -17.89 1.79
N ALA A 89 2.53 -18.67 0.80
CA ALA A 89 3.84 -18.56 0.16
C ALA A 89 4.00 -17.21 -0.57
N VAL A 90 2.97 -16.77 -1.29
CA VAL A 90 2.95 -15.49 -2.00
C VAL A 90 3.06 -14.32 -1.03
N LEU A 91 2.27 -14.29 0.04
CA LEU A 91 2.32 -13.23 1.05
C LEU A 91 3.66 -13.24 1.81
N ARG A 92 4.22 -14.43 2.09
CA ARG A 92 5.55 -14.54 2.71
C ARG A 92 6.62 -13.94 1.82
N GLU A 93 6.60 -14.24 0.51
CA GLU A 93 7.58 -13.70 -0.44
C GLU A 93 7.41 -12.19 -0.61
N LEU A 94 6.17 -11.71 -0.77
CA LEU A 94 5.86 -10.29 -0.82
C LEU A 94 6.32 -9.56 0.46
N GLY A 95 6.16 -10.21 1.62
CA GLY A 95 6.61 -9.73 2.92
C GLY A 95 8.12 -9.51 3.04
N ARG A 96 8.93 -10.15 2.18
CA ARG A 96 10.39 -9.96 2.14
C ARG A 96 10.81 -8.68 1.43
N MET A 97 9.87 -7.95 0.82
CA MET A 97 10.19 -6.66 0.19
C MET A 97 10.74 -5.68 1.22
N PRO A 98 11.92 -5.07 0.95
CA PRO A 98 12.46 -4.03 1.81
C PRO A 98 11.52 -2.82 1.89
N LEU A 99 11.40 -2.20 3.07
CA LEU A 99 10.57 -1.01 3.27
C LEU A 99 10.93 0.13 2.30
N ARG A 100 12.23 0.29 1.98
CA ARG A 100 12.69 1.27 0.98
C ARG A 100 12.13 1.00 -0.42
N THR A 101 11.96 -0.28 -0.80
CA THR A 101 11.41 -0.68 -2.08
C THR A 101 9.90 -0.44 -2.10
N VAL A 102 9.21 -0.80 -1.02
CA VAL A 102 7.77 -0.51 -0.84
C VAL A 102 7.50 1.00 -0.94
N LYS A 103 8.35 1.82 -0.31
CA LYS A 103 8.29 3.28 -0.43
C LYS A 103 8.48 3.77 -1.86
N ALA A 104 9.50 3.28 -2.55
CA ALA A 104 9.75 3.65 -3.94
C ALA A 104 8.58 3.26 -4.87
N THR A 105 7.94 2.11 -4.60
CA THR A 105 6.73 1.67 -5.32
C THR A 105 5.56 2.62 -5.08
N LEU A 106 5.29 3.02 -3.83
CA LEU A 106 4.26 4.03 -3.53
C LEU A 106 4.50 5.33 -4.30
N ASP A 107 5.73 5.85 -4.27
CA ASP A 107 6.06 7.10 -4.95
C ASP A 107 5.89 7.00 -6.47
N ALA A 108 6.18 5.84 -7.06
CA ALA A 108 5.94 5.59 -8.47
C ALA A 108 4.45 5.55 -8.81
N LEU A 109 3.62 4.93 -7.97
CA LEU A 109 2.16 4.90 -8.14
C LEU A 109 1.55 6.31 -8.05
N ILE A 110 1.99 7.12 -7.09
CA ILE A 110 1.55 8.53 -6.94
C ILE A 110 1.86 9.31 -8.22
N ARG A 111 3.11 9.27 -8.69
CA ARG A 111 3.52 9.98 -9.92
C ARG A 111 2.74 9.53 -11.16
N LYS A 112 2.45 8.22 -11.26
CA LYS A 112 1.64 7.66 -12.35
C LYS A 112 0.18 8.15 -12.27
N SER A 113 -0.38 8.21 -11.06
CA SER A 113 -1.73 8.74 -10.82
C SER A 113 -1.83 10.22 -11.22
N ASP A 114 -0.87 11.05 -10.78
CA ASP A 114 -0.82 12.48 -11.10
C ASP A 114 -0.66 12.76 -12.60
N ALA A 115 0.07 11.90 -13.33
CA ALA A 115 0.21 12.01 -14.78
C ALA A 115 -1.09 11.73 -15.54
N GLY A 116 -2.03 10.99 -14.94
CA GLY A 116 -3.33 10.63 -15.52
C GLY A 116 -4.46 11.60 -15.20
N VAL A 117 -4.29 12.52 -14.23
CA VAL A 117 -5.32 13.52 -13.88
C VAL A 117 -5.25 14.69 -14.88
N PRO A 118 -6.30 14.96 -15.67
CA PRO A 118 -6.34 16.15 -16.50
C PRO A 118 -6.19 17.39 -15.62
N LYS A 119 -5.24 18.28 -15.95
CA LYS A 119 -4.99 19.52 -15.18
C LYS A 119 -6.19 20.46 -15.07
N ARG A 120 -7.23 20.25 -15.90
CA ARG A 120 -8.55 20.86 -15.74
C ARG A 120 -9.53 19.79 -15.28
N LYS A 121 -10.22 20.04 -14.17
CA LYS A 121 -11.33 19.18 -13.78
C LYS A 121 -12.44 19.40 -14.80
N TRP A 122 -13.18 18.35 -15.15
CA TRP A 122 -14.29 18.44 -16.09
C TRP A 122 -15.41 19.40 -15.63
N TRP A 123 -15.47 19.70 -14.33
CA TRP A 123 -16.32 20.74 -13.75
C TRP A 123 -15.85 22.18 -14.02
N ASP A 124 -14.56 22.38 -14.27
CA ASP A 124 -14.01 23.68 -14.66
C ASP A 124 -14.40 24.02 -16.11
N VAL A 125 -14.61 23.00 -16.95
CA VAL A 125 -15.07 23.16 -18.34
C VAL A 125 -16.53 23.62 -18.40
N MET A 126 -17.39 23.12 -17.49
CA MET A 126 -18.82 23.47 -17.46
C MET A 126 -19.10 24.86 -16.90
N ARG A 127 -18.10 25.55 -16.35
CA ARG A 127 -18.23 26.92 -15.79
C ARG A 127 -17.72 28.02 -16.73
N ASP A 128 -17.05 27.63 -17.82
CA ASP A 128 -16.58 28.56 -18.86
C ASP A 128 -17.65 28.78 -19.97
N ASP A 129 -18.80 28.08 -19.90
CA ASP A 129 -19.90 28.15 -20.87
C ASP A 129 -21.07 29.08 -20.46
N ASP A 130 -20.92 29.90 -19.41
CA ASP A 130 -21.91 30.93 -18.98
C ASP A 130 -21.54 32.35 -19.47
#